data_AF-A0AAN0RPM0-F1
#
_entry.id   AF-A0AAN0RPM0-F1
#
_cell.length_a   1.000
_cell.length_b   1.000
_cell.length_c   1.000
_cell.angle_alpha   90.00
_cell.angle_beta   90.00
_cell.angle_gamma   90.00
#
_symmetry.space_group_name_H-M   'P 1'
#
loop_
_entity.id
_entity.type
_entity.pdbx_description
1 polymer ?
#
loop_
_entity_poly.entity_id
_entity_poly.type
_entity_poly.pdbx_seq_one_letter_code
_entity_poly.pdbx_strand_id
1 'polypeptide(L)' 'MKCTAHFADGSVHHGIVDANNMVVFERPNNSACQRVEIHHGSAPQGGSVVERLLEAMSS' A
#
# COMPACT_ATOMS: atom_id res chain seq x y z
N MET A 1 -2.17 6.76 1.71
CA MET A 1 -1.62 5.39 1.59
C MET A 1 -0.35 5.45 0.75
N LYS A 2 0.76 4.84 1.18
CA LYS A 2 2.04 4.94 0.43
C LYS A 2 2.09 3.84 -0.63
N CYS A 3 2.80 4.07 -1.72
CA CYS A 3 3.01 3.06 -2.76
C CYS A 3 4.38 3.20 -3.43
N THR A 4 4.81 2.12 -4.06
CA THR A 4 6.06 2.04 -4.85
C THR A 4 5.72 1.48 -6.22
N ALA A 5 6.06 2.21 -7.29
CA ALA A 5 5.86 1.80 -8.67
C ALA A 5 7.19 1.43 -9.32
N HIS A 6 7.24 0.27 -9.95
CA HIS A 6 8.39 -0.27 -10.69
C HIS A 6 8.06 -0.24 -12.18
N PHE A 7 8.93 0.39 -12.97
CA PHE A 7 8.71 0.63 -14.39
C PHE A 7 9.60 -0.25 -15.28
N ALA A 8 9.18 -0.43 -16.54
CA ALA A 8 9.86 -1.28 -17.52
C ALA A 8 11.27 -0.82 -17.90
N ASP A 9 11.61 0.45 -17.66
CA ASP A 9 12.97 0.97 -17.84
C ASP A 9 13.85 0.78 -16.59
N GLY A 10 13.38 0.02 -15.60
CA GLY A 10 14.10 -0.32 -14.38
C GLY A 10 14.05 0.73 -13.27
N SER A 11 13.37 1.85 -13.51
CA SER A 11 13.24 2.92 -12.51
C SER A 11 12.12 2.65 -11.51
N VAL A 12 12.26 3.25 -10.33
CA VAL A 12 11.35 3.07 -9.20
C VAL A 12 10.91 4.44 -8.68
N HIS A 13 9.60 4.63 -8.51
CA HIS A 13 9.04 5.86 -7.98
C HIS A 13 8.17 5.58 -6.76
N HIS A 14 8.20 6.50 -5.80
CA HIS A 14 7.39 6.43 -4.59
C HIS A 14 6.26 7.47 -4.66
N GLY A 15 5.06 7.08 -4.27
CA GLY A 15 3.88 7.93 -4.33
C GLY A 15 2.99 7.81 -3.10
N ILE A 16 2.10 8.78 -2.96
CA ILE A 16 1.01 8.74 -1.99
C ILE A 16 -0.29 8.74 -2.78
N VAL A 17 -1.11 7.71 -2.54
CA VAL A 17 -2.46 7.63 -3.09
C VAL A 17 -3.33 8.68 -2.42
N ASP A 18 -4.01 9.47 -3.24
CA ASP A 18 -4.86 10.60 -2.84
C ASP A 18 -6.24 10.15 -2.32
N ALA A 19 -7.08 11.13 -1.99
CA ALA A 19 -8.44 10.88 -1.49
C ALA A 19 -9.38 10.25 -2.53
N ASN A 20 -9.04 10.33 -3.82
CA ASN A 20 -9.78 9.71 -4.92
C ASN A 20 -9.25 8.31 -5.26
N ASN A 21 -8.37 7.76 -4.42
CA ASN A 21 -7.72 6.49 -4.63
C ASN A 21 -6.85 6.47 -5.92
N MET A 22 -6.27 7.62 -6.28
CA MET A 22 -5.40 7.78 -7.44
C MET A 22 -3.98 8.20 -7.06
N VAL A 23 -3.02 7.84 -7.91
CA VAL A 23 -1.64 8.32 -7.89
C VAL A 23 -1.18 8.44 -9.34
N VAL A 24 -0.48 9.54 -9.66
CA VAL A 24 0.01 9.82 -11.01
C VAL A 24 1.54 9.91 -10.98
N PHE A 25 2.19 9.23 -11.91
CA PHE A 25 3.62 9.31 -12.15
C PHE A 25 3.86 9.88 -13.54
N GLU A 26 4.33 11.12 -13.63
CA GLU A 26 4.70 11.72 -14.91
C GLU A 26 6.09 11.24 -15.36
N ARG A 27 6.17 10.84 -16.63
CA ARG A 27 7.25 10.02 -17.17
C ARG A 27 7.69 10.55 -18.54
N PRO A 28 8.89 11.14 -18.69
CA PRO A 28 9.31 11.70 -19.98
C PRO A 28 9.55 10.63 -21.06
N ASN A 29 9.90 9.40 -20.65
CA ASN A 29 10.14 8.29 -21.56
C ASN A 29 8.91 7.38 -21.76
N ASN A 30 7.77 7.73 -21.16
CA ASN A 30 6.51 7.00 -21.25
C ASN A 30 6.62 5.48 -20.98
N SER A 31 7.60 5.06 -20.17
CA SER A 31 7.79 3.64 -19.88
C SER A 31 6.61 3.08 -19.11
N ALA A 32 6.21 1.86 -19.45
CA ALA A 32 5.07 1.20 -18.82
C ALA A 32 5.38 0.84 -17.36
N CYS A 33 4.38 1.02 -16.48
CA CYS A 33 4.44 0.50 -15.13
C CYS A 33 4.29 -1.03 -15.16
N GLN A 34 5.23 -1.76 -14.56
CA GLN A 34 5.22 -3.22 -14.52
C GLN A 34 4.64 -3.76 -13.21
N ARG A 35 4.88 -3.07 -12.10
CA ARG A 35 4.46 -3.52 -10.77
C ARG A 35 4.21 -2.34 -9.85
N VAL A 36 3.17 -2.42 -9.03
CA VAL A 36 2.89 -1.46 -7.97
C VAL A 36 2.77 -2.20 -6.64
N GLU A 37 3.46 -1.71 -5.62
CA GLU A 37 3.38 -2.18 -4.25
C GLU A 37 2.63 -1.15 -3.43
N ILE A 38 1.51 -1.57 -2.83
CA ILE A 38 0.71 -0.72 -1.95
C ILE A 38 1.15 -0.98 -0.51
N HIS A 39 1.67 0.05 0.15
CA HIS A 39 2.11 -0.04 1.53
C HIS A 39 0.93 0.33 2.42
N HIS A 40 0.30 -0.67 3.00
CA HIS A 40 -0.64 -0.44 4.10
C HIS A 40 0.15 0.11 5.28
N GLY A 41 -0.26 1.26 5.81
CA GLY A 41 0.29 1.74 7.07
C GLY A 41 0.07 0.64 8.09
N SER A 42 1.15 0.18 8.72
CA SER A 42 1.10 -0.77 9.81
C SER A 42 0.32 -0.14 10.97
N ALA A 43 -1.00 -0.28 10.94
CA ALA A 43 -1.75 -0.36 12.16
C ALA A 43 -1.22 -1.62 12.87
N PRO A 44 -0.87 -1.55 14.17
CA PRO A 44 -0.66 -2.75 14.97
C PRO A 44 -2.01 -3.45 15.13
N GLN A 45 -2.51 -4.08 14.07
CA GLN A 45 -3.58 -5.07 14.12
C GLN A 45 -2.93 -6.45 14.06
N GLY A 46 -1.99 -6.67 14.98
CA GLY A 46 -1.34 -7.94 15.25
C GLY A 46 -1.83 -8.59 16.54
N GLY A 47 -3.06 -8.28 16.98
CA GLY A 47 -3.76 -9.08 17.98
C GLY A 47 -4.62 -10.09 17.24
N SER A 48 -4.48 -11.38 17.55
CA SER A 48 -5.30 -12.42 16.93
C SER A 48 -6.77 -12.07 17.11
N VAL A 49 -7.57 -12.18 16.05
CA VAL A 49 -9.04 -12.02 16.13
C VAL A 49 -9.61 -12.95 17.21
N VAL A 50 -8.94 -14.09 17.44
CA VAL A 50 -9.27 -15.07 18.47
C VAL A 50 -9.05 -14.51 19.88
N GLU A 51 -8.00 -13.73 20.12
CA GLU A 51 -7.74 -13.11 21.43
C GLU A 51 -8.84 -12.11 21.79
N ARG A 52 -9.24 -11.27 20.83
CA ARG A 52 -10.34 -10.30 21.03
C ARG A 52 -11.68 -10.97 21.28
N LEU A 53 -11.93 -12.13 20.67
CA LEU A 53 -13.15 -12.90 20.91
C LEU A 53 -13.15 -13.55 22.30
N LEU A 54 -12.01 -14.10 22.72
CA LEU A 54 -11.85 -14.70 24.05
C LEU A 54 -12.05 -13.68 25.18
N GLU A 55 -11.49 -12.47 25.04
CA GLU A 55 -11.70 -11.38 26.02
C GLU A 55 -13.18 -10.96 26.11
N ALA A 56 -13.90 -10.93 24.98
CA ALA A 56 -15.32 -10.57 24.95
C ALA A 56 -16.23 -11.63 25.58
N MET A 57 -15.81 -12.90 25.57
CA MET A 57 -16.57 -14.01 26.15
C MET A 57 -16.31 -14.20 27.66
N SER A 58 -15.26 -13.59 28.20
CA SER A 58 -14.93 -13.66 29.63
C SER A 58 -15.50 -12.50 30.46
N SER A 59 -16.36 -11.65 29.90
CA SER A 59 -17.08 -10.56 30.60
C SER A 59 -18.52 -10.93 30.94
#